data_AF-A0A5K1C5B5-F1
#
_entry.id   AF-A0A5K1C5B5-F1
#
_cell.length_a   1.000
_cell.length_b   1.000
_cell.length_c   1.000
_cell.angle_alpha   90.00
_cell.angle_beta   90.00
_cell.angle_gamma   90.00
#
_symmetry.space_group_name_H-M   'P 1'
#
loop_
_entity.id
_entity.type
_entity.pdbx_description
1 polymer ?
#
loop_
_entity_poly.entity_id
_entity_poly.type
_entity_poly.pdbx_seq_one_letter_code
_entity_poly.pdbx_strand_id
1 'polypeptide(L)'
;MLDFLLFFSCFTLIVVLGQREVPSALVSLSNVTDQFILLSFKSLVTKDPYNMISNWISNISFCDWNGVSCSGGSQRVVALSLSGKALE
;
A
#
# COMPACT_ATOMS: atom_id res chain seq x y z
N MET A 1 20.87 39.58 5.27
CA MET A 1 19.68 39.41 6.14
C MET A 1 18.44 39.09 5.32
N LEU A 2 18.19 39.81 4.21
CA LEU A 2 17.07 39.54 3.31
C LEU A 2 17.17 38.19 2.57
N ASP A 3 18.38 37.81 2.12
CA ASP A 3 18.61 36.54 1.41
C ASP A 3 18.35 35.30 2.28
N PHE A 4 18.65 35.39 3.57
CA PHE A 4 18.45 34.29 4.52
C PHE A 4 16.95 34.06 4.79
N LEU A 5 16.15 35.13 4.81
CA LEU A 5 14.69 35.07 4.96
C LEU A 5 14.02 34.51 3.71
N LEU A 6 14.51 34.87 2.52
CA LEU A 6 14.02 34.31 1.26
C LEU A 6 14.30 32.80 1.15
N PHE A 7 15.49 32.37 1.57
CA PHE A 7 15.83 30.95 1.64
C PHE A 7 14.90 30.20 2.61
N PHE A 8 14.74 30.69 3.84
CA PHE A 8 13.85 30.07 4.81
C PHE A 8 12.39 30.02 4.34
N SER A 9 11.90 31.10 3.71
CA SER A 9 10.56 31.17 3.11
C SER A 9 10.36 30.15 1.98
N CYS A 10 11.38 29.92 1.16
CA CYS A 10 11.31 28.93 0.08
C CYS A 10 11.30 27.51 0.64
N PHE A 11 12.12 27.23 1.65
CA PHE A 11 12.15 25.92 2.32
C PHE A 11 10.81 25.59 2.98
N THR A 12 10.18 26.55 3.66
CA THR A 12 8.85 26.33 4.25
C THR A 12 7.76 26.15 3.18
N LEU A 13 7.78 26.93 2.09
CA LEU A 13 6.86 26.76 0.97
C LEU A 13 6.98 25.39 0.31
N ILE A 14 8.21 24.89 0.09
CA ILE A 14 8.46 23.57 -0.50
C ILE A 14 7.93 22.46 0.41
N VAL A 15 8.15 22.56 1.72
CA VAL A 15 7.67 21.56 2.70
C VAL A 15 6.14 21.54 2.76
N VAL A 16 5.49 22.71 2.77
CA VAL A 16 4.01 22.82 2.84
C VAL A 16 3.35 22.34 1.55
N LEU A 17 3.92 22.64 0.38
CA LEU A 17 3.37 22.21 -0.92
C LEU A 17 3.62 20.73 -1.22
N GLY A 18 4.61 20.10 -0.56
CA GLY A 18 4.95 18.69 -0.73
C GLY A 18 4.07 17.71 0.05
N GLN A 19 3.32 18.18 1.07
CA GLN A 19 2.49 17.32 1.89
C GLN A 19 1.11 17.12 1.26
N ARG A 20 0.95 15.98 0.58
CA ARG A 20 -0.37 15.48 0.17
C ARG A 20 -0.98 14.70 1.34
N GLU A 21 -1.58 15.41 2.30
CA GLU A 21 -2.25 14.76 3.43
C GLU A 21 -3.54 14.07 2.94
N VAL A 22 -3.54 12.74 2.97
CA VAL A 22 -4.76 11.96 2.74
C VAL A 22 -5.45 11.75 4.09
N PRO A 23 -6.75 12.05 4.23
CA PRO A 23 -7.49 11.80 5.46
C PRO A 23 -7.36 10.34 5.93
N SER A 24 -7.06 10.13 7.22
CA SER A 24 -6.89 8.79 7.81
C SER A 24 -8.10 7.88 7.61
N ALA A 25 -9.31 8.45 7.58
CA ALA A 25 -10.55 7.71 7.31
C ALA A 25 -10.60 7.14 5.88
N LEU A 26 -10.07 7.87 4.89
CA LEU A 26 -10.00 7.38 3.50
C LEU A 26 -8.97 6.27 3.38
N VAL A 27 -7.83 6.39 4.08
CA VAL A 27 -6.82 5.32 4.15
C VAL A 27 -7.41 4.06 4.79
N SER A 28 -8.10 4.17 5.93
CA SER A 28 -8.70 3.02 6.59
C SER A 28 -9.75 2.32 5.73
N LEU A 29 -10.59 3.08 5.01
CA LEU A 29 -11.59 2.49 4.11
C LEU A 29 -10.93 1.79 2.92
N SER A 30 -9.87 2.38 2.36
CA SER A 30 -9.09 1.75 1.29
C SER A 30 -8.45 0.44 1.77
N ASN A 31 -7.93 0.38 2.99
CA ASN A 31 -7.32 -0.83 3.53
C ASN A 31 -8.34 -1.97 3.69
N VAL A 32 -9.53 -1.66 4.20
CA VAL A 32 -10.61 -2.66 4.34
C VAL A 32 -11.03 -3.19 2.97
N THR A 33 -11.13 -2.29 1.99
CA THR A 33 -11.50 -2.63 0.61
C THR A 33 -10.42 -3.48 -0.06
N ASP A 34 -9.16 -3.09 0.05
CA ASP A 34 -8.01 -3.81 -0.50
C ASP A 34 -7.88 -5.21 0.13
N GLN A 35 -7.99 -5.31 1.46
CA GLN A 35 -7.97 -6.60 2.16
C GLN A 35 -9.09 -7.53 1.68
N PHE A 36 -10.31 -7.00 1.55
CA PHE A 36 -11.46 -7.77 1.08
C PHE A 36 -11.28 -8.26 -0.37
N ILE A 37 -10.78 -7.40 -1.26
CA ILE A 37 -10.53 -7.75 -2.66
C ILE A 37 -9.48 -8.85 -2.76
N LEU A 38 -8.38 -8.74 -2.02
CA LEU A 38 -7.31 -9.74 -2.05
C LEU A 38 -7.78 -11.10 -1.47
N LEU A 39 -8.56 -11.11 -0.40
CA LEU A 39 -9.14 -12.36 0.12
C LEU A 39 -10.16 -12.96 -0.84
N SER A 40 -10.94 -12.12 -1.52
CA SER A 40 -11.86 -12.57 -2.57
C SER A 40 -11.07 -13.20 -3.72
N PHE A 41 -9.97 -12.58 -4.15
CA PHE A 41 -9.06 -13.16 -5.13
C PHE A 41 -8.53 -14.53 -4.68
N LYS A 42 -8.04 -14.64 -3.42
CA LYS A 42 -7.60 -15.92 -2.86
C LYS A 42 -8.69 -16.99 -2.92
N SER A 43 -9.94 -16.64 -2.63
CA SER A 43 -11.06 -17.60 -2.65
C SER A 43 -11.39 -18.15 -4.03
N LEU A 44 -11.02 -17.42 -5.10
CA LEU A 44 -11.20 -17.85 -6.47
C LEU A 44 -10.07 -18.76 -6.97
N VAL A 45 -8.94 -18.81 -6.25
CA VAL A 45 -7.83 -19.70 -6.57
C VAL A 45 -8.12 -21.08 -6.00
N THR A 46 -8.25 -22.07 -6.89
CA THR A 46 -8.52 -23.47 -6.54
C THR A 46 -7.24 -24.26 -6.29
N LYS A 47 -6.13 -23.88 -6.91
CA LYS A 47 -4.82 -24.51 -6.73
C LYS A 47 -3.72 -23.47 -6.51
N ASP A 48 -3.01 -23.62 -5.39
CA ASP A 48 -1.77 -22.90 -5.08
C ASP A 48 -0.63 -23.91 -4.80
N PRO A 49 -0.12 -24.61 -5.82
CA PRO A 49 0.84 -25.70 -5.65
C PRO A 49 2.19 -25.25 -5.07
N TYR A 50 2.44 -23.94 -5.04
CA TYR A 50 3.68 -23.35 -4.56
C TYR A 50 3.51 -22.46 -3.32
N ASN A 51 2.32 -22.47 -2.71
CA ASN A 51 2.00 -21.70 -1.52
C ASN A 51 2.27 -20.19 -1.67
N MET A 52 2.12 -19.64 -2.88
CA MET A 52 2.40 -18.24 -3.21
C MET A 52 1.47 -17.29 -2.46
N ILE A 53 0.21 -17.68 -2.24
CA ILE A 53 -0.80 -16.87 -1.54
C ILE A 53 -1.25 -17.52 -0.22
N SER A 54 -0.48 -18.49 0.27
CA SER A 54 -0.78 -19.25 1.49
C SER A 54 -0.96 -18.34 2.72
N ASN A 55 -0.12 -17.32 2.88
CA ASN A 55 -0.14 -16.39 4.02
C ASN A 55 -1.16 -15.24 3.89
N TRP A 56 -1.96 -15.21 2.83
CA TRP A 56 -3.04 -14.21 2.70
C TRP A 56 -4.17 -14.52 3.70
N ILE A 57 -4.05 -14.00 4.93
CA ILE A 57 -4.95 -14.27 6.06
C ILE A 57 -5.35 -12.94 6.71
N SER A 58 -6.63 -12.81 7.08
CA SER A 58 -7.21 -11.56 7.60
C SER A 58 -6.64 -11.07 8.93
N ASN A 59 -5.92 -11.92 9.68
CA ASN A 59 -5.37 -11.60 10.99
C ASN A 59 -4.04 -10.82 10.96
N ILE A 60 -3.39 -10.73 9.79
CA ILE A 60 -2.15 -9.98 9.59
C ILE A 60 -2.37 -8.90 8.53
N SER A 61 -1.50 -7.88 8.54
CA SER A 61 -1.53 -6.82 7.53
C SER A 61 -1.32 -7.43 6.14
N PHE A 62 -2.12 -7.02 5.16
CA PHE A 62 -1.93 -7.48 3.78
C PHE A 62 -0.65 -6.97 3.14
N CYS A 63 -0.02 -5.93 3.70
CA CYS A 63 1.32 -5.51 3.27
C CYS A 63 2.41 -6.52 3.65
N ASP A 64 2.13 -7.45 4.57
CA ASP A 64 3.02 -8.55 4.95
C ASP A 64 2.71 -9.82 4.16
N TRP A 65 1.71 -9.79 3.27
CA TRP A 65 1.36 -10.94 2.43
C TRP A 65 2.35 -11.14 1.30
N ASN A 66 2.58 -12.41 0.94
CA ASN A 66 3.49 -12.76 -0.13
C ASN A 66 3.04 -12.14 -1.45
N GLY A 67 3.98 -11.49 -2.15
CA GLY A 67 3.72 -10.87 -3.43
C GLY A 67 2.91 -9.57 -3.37
N VAL A 68 2.49 -9.08 -2.20
CA VAL A 68 1.81 -7.79 -2.08
C VAL A 68 2.84 -6.69 -1.84
N SER A 69 2.75 -5.60 -2.60
CA SER A 69 3.53 -4.39 -2.36
C SER A 69 2.60 -3.24 -1.97
N CYS A 70 2.93 -2.56 -0.87
CA CYS A 70 2.20 -1.40 -0.39
C CYS A 70 2.97 -0.10 -0.60
N SER A 71 2.27 1.03 -0.73
CA SER A 71 2.89 2.35 -0.71
C SER A 71 3.51 2.67 0.66
N GLY A 72 4.64 3.38 0.69
CA GLY A 72 5.19 3.89 1.94
C GLY A 72 4.27 4.96 2.55
N GLY A 73 3.84 4.77 3.80
CA GLY A 73 3.05 5.74 4.56
C GLY A 73 1.52 5.60 4.44
N SER A 74 1.03 4.82 3.48
CA SER A 74 -0.38 4.40 3.42
C SER A 74 -0.43 2.92 3.10
N GLN A 75 -1.19 2.14 3.87
CA GLN A 75 -1.37 0.70 3.67
C GLN A 75 -2.18 0.43 2.39
N ARG A 76 -1.85 1.03 1.26
CA ARG A 76 -2.55 0.86 -0.01
C ARG A 76 -1.77 -0.09 -0.89
N VAL A 77 -2.45 -1.04 -1.50
CA VAL A 77 -1.81 -1.96 -2.46
C VAL A 77 -1.41 -1.18 -3.71
N VAL A 78 -0.14 -1.29 -4.10
CA VAL A 78 0.41 -0.65 -5.31
C VAL A 78 0.87 -1.64 -6.36
N ALA A 79 1.19 -2.87 -5.97
CA ALA A 79 1.51 -3.94 -6.91
C ALA A 79 1.23 -5.32 -6.32
N LEU A 80 0.98 -6.28 -7.22
CA LEU A 80 0.94 -7.70 -6.94
C LEU A 80 2.00 -8.40 -7.80
N SER A 81 2.89 -9.16 -7.16
CA SER A 81 3.95 -9.94 -7.77
C SER A 81 3.65 -11.43 -7.63
N LEU A 82 2.90 -11.96 -8.60
CA LEU A 82 2.58 -13.38 -8.71
C LEU A 82 3.54 -14.00 -9.75
N SER A 83 4.80 -14.17 -9.35
CA SER A 83 5.90 -14.49 -10.27
C SER A 83 5.75 -15.89 -10.88
N GLY A 84 5.18 -15.99 -12.09
CA GLY A 84 5.33 -17.11 -13.03
C GLY A 84 4.86 -18.50 -12.58
N LYS A 85 4.28 -18.61 -11.38
CA LYS A 85 3.77 -19.85 -10.82
C LYS A 85 2.27 -19.88 -11.03
N ALA A 86 1.77 -20.93 -11.69
CA ALA A 86 0.36 -21.05 -12.00
C ALA A 86 -0.47 -21.09 -10.71
N LEU A 87 -1.36 -20.12 -10.58
CA LEU A 87 -2.53 -20.18 -9.72
C LEU A 87 -3.69 -20.57 -10.65
N GLU A 88 -4.42 -21.64 -10.31
CA GLU A 88 -5.53 -22.16 -11.13
C GLU A 88 -6.85 -22.04 -10.38
#